data_AF-A0A3S2CWQ8-F1
#
_entry.id   AF-A0A3S2CWQ8-F1
#
_cell.length_a   1.000
_cell.length_b   1.000
_cell.length_c   1.000
_cell.angle_alpha   90.00
_cell.angle_beta   90.00
_cell.angle_gamma   90.00
#
_symmetry.space_group_name_H-M   'P 1'
#
loop_
_entity.id
_entity.type
_entity.pdbx_description
1 polymer ?
#
loop_
_entity_poly.entity_id
_entity_poly.type
_entity_poly.pdbx_seq_one_letter_code
_entity_poly.pdbx_strand_id
1 'polypeptide(L)' 'AEGDGRRVVLTIAPAGSALIDALSPERRVIYDDIEQRFGHEKLEQLLDLLESLIDGES' A
#
# COMPACT_ATOMS: atom_id res chain seq x y z
N ALA A 1 19.00 28.64 -2.84
CA ALA A 1 19.75 27.47 -2.36
C ALA A 1 19.41 26.32 -3.29
N GLU A 2 20.28 26.08 -4.28
CA GLU A 2 20.12 24.97 -5.24
C GLU A 2 20.38 23.66 -4.51
N GLY A 3 19.35 22.82 -4.41
CA GLY A 3 19.39 21.56 -3.68
C GLY A 3 20.18 20.50 -4.45
N ASP A 4 21.06 19.81 -3.73
CA ASP A 4 21.78 18.59 -4.07
C ASP A 4 21.19 17.80 -5.27
N GLY A 5 21.90 17.81 -6.40
CA GLY A 5 21.53 17.17 -7.68
C GLY A 5 21.43 15.64 -7.66
N ARG A 6 21.40 15.04 -6.47
CA ARG A 6 21.22 13.59 -6.22
C ARG A 6 19.78 13.22 -5.87
N ARG A 7 18.85 14.18 -5.78
CA ARG A 7 17.43 13.93 -5.49
C ARG A 7 16.59 14.11 -6.74
N VAL A 8 15.98 13.03 -7.22
CA VAL A 8 15.00 13.06 -8.31
C VAL A 8 13.60 12.90 -7.71
N VAL A 9 12.70 13.82 -8.05
CA VAL A 9 11.28 13.71 -7.70
C VAL A 9 10.61 12.83 -8.75
N LEU A 10 10.15 11.66 -8.36
CA LEU A 10 9.36 10.79 -9.22
C LEU A 10 7.89 11.21 -9.15
N THR A 11 7.23 11.25 -10.30
CA THR A 11 5.79 11.52 -10.41
C THR A 11 5.16 10.40 -11.23
N ILE A 12 4.00 9.93 -10.78
CA ILE A 12 3.24 8.91 -11.50
C ILE A 12 2.66 9.56 -12.77
N ALA A 13 2.95 8.96 -13.93
CA ALA A 13 2.36 9.41 -15.19
C ALA A 13 0.84 9.20 -15.17
N PRO A 14 0.04 10.01 -15.90
CA PRO A 14 -1.42 9.87 -15.93
C PRO A 14 -1.92 8.45 -16.25
N ALA A 15 -1.24 7.75 -17.17
CA ALA A 15 -1.56 6.36 -17.50
C ALA A 15 -1.30 5.40 -16.32
N GLY A 16 -0.27 5.68 -15.50
CA GLY A 16 0.01 4.93 -14.28
C GLY A 16 -1.05 5.16 -13.21
N SER A 17 -1.54 6.40 -13.05
CA SER A 17 -2.64 6.69 -12.12
C SER A 17 -3.91 5.96 -12.52
N ALA A 18 -4.29 6.01 -13.80
CA ALA A 18 -5.47 5.33 -14.32
C ALA A 18 -5.43 3.81 -14.10
N LEU A 19 -4.24 3.20 -14.20
CA LEU A 19 -4.05 1.78 -13.91
C LEU A 19 -4.22 1.47 -12.41
N ILE A 20 -3.67 2.31 -11.53
CA ILE A 20 -3.85 2.17 -10.08
C ILE A 20 -5.32 2.28 -9.73
N ASP A 21 -6.02 3.26 -10.27
CA ASP A 21 -7.45 3.49 -10.03
C ASP A 21 -8.30 2.32 -10.54
N ALA A 22 -7.97 1.76 -11.71
CA ALA A 22 -8.67 0.60 -12.26
C ALA A 22 -8.50 -0.67 -11.41
N LEU A 23 -7.34 -0.85 -10.76
CA LEU A 23 -7.03 -2.02 -9.93
C LEU A 23 -7.35 -1.82 -8.43
N SER A 24 -7.76 -0.62 -8.04
CA SER A 24 -8.10 -0.31 -6.64
C SER A 24 -9.38 -1.01 -6.13
N PRO A 25 -10.45 -1.20 -6.94
CA PRO A 25 -11.66 -1.90 -6.50
C PRO A 25 -11.42 -3.36 -6.15
N GLU A 26 -10.69 -4.10 -6.99
CA GLU A 26 -10.40 -5.53 -6.77
C GLU A 26 -9.61 -5.76 -5.48
N ARG A 27 -8.69 -4.84 -5.16
CA ARG A 27 -7.90 -4.90 -3.92
C ARG A 27 -8.76 -4.66 -2.68
N ARG A 28 -9.74 -3.76 -2.74
CA ARG A 28 -10.68 -3.54 -1.62
C ARG A 28 -11.52 -4.76 -1.31
N VAL A 29 -12.01 -5.47 -2.32
CA VAL A 29 -12.80 -6.69 -2.13
C VAL A 29 -12.06 -7.74 -1.30
N ILE A 30 -10.74 -7.88 -1.49
CA ILE A 30 -9.95 -8.86 -0.74
C ILE A 30 -9.89 -8.51 0.75
N TYR A 31 -9.61 -7.25 1.08
CA TYR A 31 -9.57 -6.81 2.48
C TYR A 31 -10.96 -6.86 3.12
N ASP A 32 -12.00 -6.45 2.40
CA ASP A 32 -13.39 -6.52 2.84
C ASP A 32 -13.80 -7.98 3.14
N ASP A 33 -13.44 -8.93 2.27
CA ASP A 33 -13.71 -10.36 2.46
C ASP A 33 -12.99 -10.93 3.69
N ILE A 34 -11.75 -10.52 3.93
CA ILE A 34 -10.96 -10.94 5.10
C ILE A 34 -11.59 -10.35 6.37
N GLU A 35 -11.92 -9.06 6.35
CA GLU A 35 -12.54 -8.35 7.48
C GLU A 35 -13.91 -8.95 7.83
N GLN A 36 -14.74 -9.27 6.84
CA GLN A 36 -16.03 -9.92 7.05
C GLN A 36 -15.91 -11.31 7.70
N ARG A 37 -14.86 -12.06 7.36
CA ARG A 37 -14.65 -13.43 7.86
C ARG A 37 -14.00 -13.50 9.23
N PHE A 38 -13.08 -12.57 9.54
CA PHE A 38 -12.23 -12.66 10.72
C PHE A 38 -12.38 -11.48 11.69
N GLY A 39 -13.04 -10.41 11.27
CA GLY A 39 -13.23 -9.19 12.03
C GLY A 39 -12.08 -8.19 11.86
N HIS A 40 -12.42 -6.91 12.02
CA HIS A 40 -11.48 -5.78 11.90
C HIS A 40 -10.22 -5.94 12.75
N GLU A 41 -10.37 -6.29 14.03
CA GLU A 41 -9.26 -6.41 14.98
C GLU A 41 -8.19 -7.43 14.53
N LYS A 42 -8.61 -8.56 13.96
CA LYS A 42 -7.67 -9.58 13.46
C LYS A 42 -7.02 -9.17 12.14
N LEU A 43 -7.71 -8.40 11.32
CA LEU A 43 -7.15 -7.85 10.09
C LEU A 43 -6.06 -6.82 10.42
N GLU A 44 -6.34 -5.88 11.32
CA GLU A 44 -5.35 -4.90 11.79
C GLU A 44 -4.13 -5.60 12.41
N GLN A 45 -4.34 -6.59 13.27
CA GLN A 45 -3.24 -7.36 13.86
C GLN A 45 -2.37 -8.06 12.79
N LEU A 46 -2.98 -8.58 11.72
CA LEU A 46 -2.24 -9.16 10.61
C LEU A 46 -1.39 -8.12 9.88
N LEU A 47 -1.96 -6.93 9.65
CA LEU A 47 -1.24 -5.84 8.99
C LEU A 47 -0.04 -5.38 9.82
N ASP A 48 -0.20 -5.23 11.14
CA ASP A 48 0.89 -4.91 12.07
C ASP A 48 2.03 -5.94 12.04
N LEU A 49 1.68 -7.23 11.95
CA LEU A 49 2.66 -8.32 11.85
C LEU A 49 3.40 -8.31 10.51
N LEU A 50 2.72 -7.98 9.42
CA LEU A 50 3.33 -7.85 8.10
C LEU A 50 4.26 -6.63 8.03
N GLU A 51 3.87 -5.50 8.61
CA GLU A 51 4.73 -4.32 8.74
C GLU A 51 5.97 -4.65 9.57
N SER A 52 5.79 -5.27 10.73
CA SER A 52 6.89 -5.72 11.60
C SER A 52 7.86 -6.68 10.88
N LEU A 53 7.35 -7.56 10.01
CA LEU A 53 8.17 -8.46 9.21
C LEU A 53 9.02 -7.69 8.19
N ILE A 54 8.42 -6.73 7.48
CA ILE A 54 9.10 -5.90 6.47
C ILE A 54 10.18 -5.04 7.14
N ASP A 55 9.85 -4.43 8.26
CA ASP A 55 10.76 -3.57 9.02
C ASP A 55 11.90 -4.37 9.66
N GLY A 56 11.62 -5.62 10.08
CA GLY A 56 12.61 -6.53 10.65
C GLY A 56 13.58 -7.13 9.63
N GLU A 57 13.28 -7.07 8.33
CA GLU A 57 14.19 -7.48 7.24
C GLU A 57 15.14 -6.36 6.76
N SER A 58 15.10 -5.16 7.39
CA SER A 58 16.01 -4.03 7.11
C SER A 58 17.24 -4.02 8.02
#